data_AF-A0A1Y2PCN3-F1
#
_entry.id   AF-A0A1Y2PCN3-F1
#
_cell.length_a   1.000
_cell.length_b   1.000
_cell.length_c   1.000
_cell.angle_alpha   90.00
_cell.angle_beta   90.00
_cell.angle_gamma   90.00
#
_symmetry.space_group_name_H-M   'P 1'
#
loop_
_entity.id
_entity.type
_entity.pdbx_description
1 polymer ?
#
loop_
_entity_poly.entity_id
_entity_poly.type
_entity_poly.pdbx_seq_one_letter_code
_entity_poly.pdbx_strand_id
1 'polypeptide(L)'
;MGENKHIEELDAFAKKYIKEVEVETPSIDFTNTIMQRILKTENTALYKATPLISKKAWFVVLGTLVALLFIPFKSSERSESILDKVGYSYLPNLEMPSLLSDVSLSVSTTTIYSFVFLAILVLVQVHFLKGHFTNKL
;
A
#
# COMPACT_ATOMS: atom_id res chain seq x y z
N MET A 1 1.81 -33.60 -70.78
CA MET A 1 1.54 -34.50 -69.62
C MET A 1 2.82 -34.65 -68.75
N GLY A 2 3.43 -33.53 -68.29
CA GLY A 2 4.77 -33.57 -67.70
C GLY A 2 5.06 -32.63 -66.51
N GLU A 3 4.17 -31.67 -66.18
CA GLU A 3 4.46 -30.66 -65.14
C GLU A 3 4.26 -31.14 -63.69
N ASN A 4 3.51 -32.22 -63.44
CA ASN A 4 3.18 -32.66 -62.07
C ASN A 4 4.22 -33.59 -61.42
N LYS A 5 5.23 -34.07 -62.16
CA LYS A 5 6.25 -35.00 -61.61
C LYS A 5 7.22 -34.32 -60.63
N HIS A 6 7.52 -33.04 -60.82
CA HIS A 6 8.46 -32.32 -59.96
C HIS A 6 7.87 -31.98 -58.58
N ILE A 7 6.54 -32.00 -58.42
CA ILE A 7 5.87 -31.64 -57.15
C ILE A 7 6.06 -32.76 -56.12
N GLU A 8 5.98 -34.03 -56.54
CA GLU A 8 6.30 -35.18 -55.68
C GLU A 8 7.77 -35.24 -55.31
N GLU A 9 8.68 -34.92 -56.24
CA GLU A 9 10.12 -34.88 -55.96
C GLU A 9 10.46 -33.78 -54.94
N LEU A 10 9.83 -32.62 -55.05
CA LEU A 10 9.98 -31.51 -54.09
C LEU A 10 9.39 -31.85 -52.72
N ASP A 11 8.23 -32.53 -52.66
CA ASP A 11 7.64 -32.99 -51.38
C ASP A 11 8.52 -34.07 -50.72
N ALA A 12 9.04 -35.01 -51.51
CA ALA A 12 9.96 -36.04 -51.03
C ALA A 12 11.27 -35.45 -50.52
N PHE A 13 11.80 -34.43 -51.21
CA PHE A 13 12.97 -33.68 -50.78
C PHE A 13 12.71 -32.92 -49.47
N ALA A 14 11.60 -32.18 -49.38
CA ALA A 14 11.22 -31.44 -48.18
C ALA A 14 11.02 -32.37 -46.97
N LYS A 15 10.33 -33.51 -47.15
CA LYS A 15 10.16 -34.52 -46.09
C LYS A 15 11.48 -35.13 -45.65
N LYS A 16 12.40 -35.40 -46.57
CA LYS A 16 13.72 -35.94 -46.24
C LYS A 16 14.50 -34.96 -45.36
N TYR A 17 14.55 -33.69 -45.75
CA TYR A 17 15.26 -32.66 -45.00
C TYR A 17 14.63 -32.40 -43.63
N ILE A 18 13.29 -32.28 -43.55
CA ILE A 18 12.59 -32.08 -42.27
C ILE A 18 12.82 -33.25 -41.31
N LYS A 19 12.97 -34.48 -41.84
CA LYS A 19 13.19 -35.69 -41.04
C LYS A 19 14.66 -35.87 -40.62
N GLU A 20 15.60 -35.29 -41.36
CA GLU A 20 17.03 -35.22 -41.02
C GLU A 20 17.34 -34.11 -40.00
N VAL A 21 16.45 -33.13 -39.84
CA VAL A 21 16.57 -32.14 -38.77
C VAL A 21 16.24 -32.81 -37.44
N GLU A 22 17.19 -32.75 -36.50
CA GLU A 22 17.01 -33.25 -35.14
C GLU A 22 15.90 -32.45 -34.45
N VAL A 23 14.91 -33.15 -33.89
CA VAL A 23 13.80 -32.51 -33.20
C VAL A 23 14.33 -31.97 -31.87
N GLU A 24 14.49 -30.64 -31.78
CA GLU A 24 14.85 -30.00 -30.52
C GLU A 24 13.77 -30.30 -29.48
N THR A 25 14.14 -31.02 -28.43
CA THR A 25 13.26 -31.28 -27.30
C THR A 25 13.50 -30.23 -26.23
N PRO A 26 12.43 -29.72 -25.61
CA PRO A 26 12.58 -28.79 -24.50
C PRO A 26 13.38 -29.48 -23.39
N SER A 27 14.08 -28.68 -22.58
CA SER A 27 14.77 -29.20 -21.41
C SER A 27 13.79 -29.92 -20.48
N ILE A 28 14.29 -30.91 -19.74
CA ILE A 28 13.50 -31.73 -18.79
C ILE A 28 12.71 -30.84 -17.82
N ASP A 29 13.27 -29.69 -17.44
CA ASP A 29 12.69 -28.72 -16.51
C ASP A 29 12.03 -27.51 -17.17
N PHE A 30 11.74 -27.55 -18.48
CA PHE A 30 11.16 -26.42 -19.21
C PHE A 30 9.86 -25.92 -18.56
N THR A 31 8.92 -26.84 -18.31
CA THR A 31 7.63 -26.52 -17.69
C THR A 31 7.81 -25.98 -16.27
N ASN A 32 8.69 -26.60 -15.47
CA ASN A 32 9.00 -26.13 -14.12
C ASN A 32 9.58 -24.72 -14.13
N THR A 33 10.51 -24.44 -15.05
CA THR A 33 11.16 -23.14 -15.19
C THR A 33 10.17 -22.05 -15.58
N ILE A 34 9.26 -22.34 -16.52
CA ILE A 34 8.23 -21.39 -16.93
C ILE A 34 7.22 -21.16 -15.79
N MET A 35 6.73 -22.23 -15.17
CA MET A 35 5.76 -22.13 -14.07
C MET A 35 6.33 -21.32 -12.90
N GLN A 36 7.60 -21.53 -12.54
CA GLN A 36 8.26 -20.74 -11.50
C GLN A 36 8.39 -19.26 -11.87
N ARG A 37 8.65 -18.92 -13.14
CA ARG A 37 8.71 -17.52 -13.58
C ARG A 37 7.33 -16.86 -13.58
N ILE A 38 6.29 -17.57 -14.00
CA ILE A 38 4.90 -17.08 -13.99
C ILE A 38 4.48 -16.79 -12.55
N LEU A 39 4.65 -17.76 -11.65
CA LEU A 39 4.31 -17.60 -10.22
C LEU A 39 5.04 -16.41 -9.58
N LYS A 40 6.35 -16.25 -9.84
CA LYS A 40 7.10 -15.09 -9.33
C LYS A 40 6.55 -13.78 -9.87
N THR A 41 6.22 -13.72 -11.16
CA THR A 41 5.72 -12.51 -11.81
C THR A 41 4.33 -12.12 -11.30
N GLU A 42 3.41 -13.08 -11.18
CA GLU A 42 2.06 -12.85 -10.68
C GLU A 42 2.06 -12.38 -9.21
N ASN A 43 2.88 -13.00 -8.36
CA ASN A 43 3.03 -12.55 -6.97
C ASN A 43 3.53 -11.09 -6.89
N THR A 44 4.51 -10.70 -7.72
CA THR A 44 4.98 -9.30 -7.70
C THR A 44 3.97 -8.28 -8.21
N ALA A 45 3.05 -8.69 -9.10
CA ALA A 45 2.02 -7.82 -9.64
C ALA A 45 0.82 -7.67 -8.69
N LEU A 46 0.42 -8.76 -8.02
CA LEU A 46 -0.74 -8.78 -7.10
C LEU A 46 -0.42 -8.17 -5.73
N TYR A 47 0.83 -8.25 -5.27
CA TYR A 47 1.24 -7.73 -3.95
C TYR A 47 1.83 -6.31 -3.99
N LYS A 48 1.58 -5.53 -5.04
CA LYS A 48 1.93 -4.10 -5.01
C LYS A 48 0.88 -3.35 -4.21
N ALA A 49 0.89 -3.54 -2.89
CA ALA A 49 0.08 -2.79 -1.93
C ALA A 49 0.47 -1.32 -2.02
N THR A 50 -0.20 -0.58 -2.90
CA THR A 50 -0.06 0.86 -3.02
C THR A 50 -0.67 1.46 -1.76
N PRO A 51 0.13 2.16 -0.95
CA PRO A 51 -0.43 2.76 0.26
C PRO A 51 -1.44 3.83 -0.15
N LEU A 52 -2.70 3.72 0.31
CA LEU A 52 -3.78 4.67 0.02
C LEU A 52 -3.40 6.12 0.40
N ILE A 53 -2.53 6.26 1.40
CA ILE A 53 -1.99 7.53 1.87
C ILE A 53 -0.47 7.47 1.76
N SER A 54 0.11 8.44 1.04
CA SER A 54 1.55 8.61 0.95
C SER A 54 2.19 8.71 2.33
N LYS A 55 3.40 8.17 2.50
CA LYS A 55 4.16 8.27 3.77
C LYS A 55 4.27 9.71 4.28
N LYS A 56 4.29 10.70 3.38
CA LYS A 56 4.33 12.13 3.74
C LYS A 56 2.99 12.64 4.29
N ALA A 57 1.88 12.21 3.71
CA ALA A 57 0.55 12.58 4.18
C ALA A 57 0.24 12.00 5.58
N TRP A 58 0.79 10.84 5.93
CA TRP A 58 0.72 10.30 7.30
C TRP A 58 1.36 11.22 8.36
N PHE A 59 2.45 11.92 8.04
CA PHE A 59 3.05 12.89 8.97
C PHE A 59 2.16 14.11 9.19
N VAL A 60 1.44 14.55 8.16
CA VAL A 60 0.48 15.66 8.28
C VAL A 60 -0.69 15.27 9.17
N VAL A 61 -1.26 14.07 8.96
CA VAL A 61 -2.36 13.54 9.81
C VAL A 61 -1.92 13.42 11.26
N LEU A 62 -0.72 12.88 11.52
CA LEU A 62 -0.17 12.77 12.87
C LEU A 62 0.03 14.15 13.50
N GLY A 63 0.56 15.11 12.74
CA GLY A 63 0.78 16.49 13.20
C GLY A 63 -0.52 17.19 13.59
N THR A 64 -1.57 17.04 12.80
CA THR A 64 -2.90 17.59 13.12
C THR A 64 -3.49 16.96 14.37
N LEU A 65 -3.36 15.64 14.53
CA LEU A 65 -3.84 14.92 15.73
C LEU A 65 -3.13 15.42 16.99
N VAL A 66 -1.79 15.55 16.93
CA VAL A 66 -0.99 16.08 18.04
C VAL A 66 -1.37 17.53 18.34
N ALA A 67 -1.50 18.39 17.33
CA ALA A 67 -1.93 19.78 17.53
C ALA A 67 -3.27 19.85 18.28
N LEU A 68 -4.25 19.03 17.88
CA LEU A 68 -5.56 19.00 18.52
C LEU A 68 -5.50 18.58 20.00
N LEU A 69 -4.58 17.68 20.35
CA LEU A 69 -4.36 17.26 21.73
C LEU A 69 -3.63 18.33 22.57
N PHE A 70 -2.68 19.06 22.01
CA PHE A 70 -1.83 20.00 22.77
C PHE A 70 -2.37 21.43 22.84
N ILE A 71 -3.20 21.86 21.88
CA ILE A 71 -3.88 23.18 21.92
C ILE A 71 -4.62 23.42 23.25
N PRO A 72 -5.48 22.50 23.75
CA PRO A 72 -6.22 22.74 24.99
C PRO A 72 -5.34 22.77 26.25
N PHE A 73 -4.20 22.07 26.26
CA PHE A 73 -3.26 22.12 27.38
C PHE A 73 -2.57 23.47 27.53
N LYS A 74 -2.25 24.11 26.39
CA LYS A 74 -1.53 25.38 26.39
C LYS A 74 -2.43 26.57 26.74
N SER A 75 -3.74 26.46 26.49
CA SER A 75 -4.73 27.49 26.85
C SER A 75 -5.13 27.49 28.33
N SER A 76 -4.72 26.51 29.12
CA SER A 76 -5.09 26.44 30.54
C SER A 76 -4.39 27.48 31.44
N GLU A 77 -3.32 28.13 30.98
CA GLU A 77 -2.58 29.14 31.75
C GLU A 77 -2.75 30.58 31.25
N ARG A 78 -3.46 30.79 30.14
CA ARG A 78 -3.82 32.14 29.66
C ARG A 78 -5.02 32.04 28.74
N SER A 79 -6.12 32.61 29.21
CA SER A 79 -7.40 32.78 28.52
C SER A 79 -7.29 33.77 27.36
N GLU A 80 -6.41 33.49 26.39
CA GLU A 80 -6.43 34.15 25.09
C GLU A 80 -6.46 33.05 24.04
N SER A 81 -7.66 32.82 23.53
CA SER A 81 -7.99 31.89 22.46
C SER A 81 -7.02 32.12 21.29
N ILE A 82 -6.12 31.16 21.07
CA ILE A 82 -5.20 31.16 19.92
C ILE A 82 -6.00 31.16 18.60
N LEU A 83 -7.26 30.72 18.63
CA LEU A 83 -8.20 30.79 17.52
C LEU A 83 -8.61 32.24 17.17
N ASP A 84 -8.69 33.17 18.13
CA ASP A 84 -9.17 34.53 17.84
C ASP A 84 -8.17 35.34 17.00
N LYS A 85 -6.89 34.92 16.99
CA LYS A 85 -5.82 35.57 16.24
C LYS A 85 -5.63 35.02 14.83
N VAL A 86 -6.22 33.86 14.53
CA VAL A 86 -6.22 33.27 13.17
C VAL A 86 -7.50 33.71 12.50
N GLY A 87 -7.46 34.84 11.78
CA GLY A 87 -8.63 35.40 11.11
C GLY A 87 -9.32 34.39 10.20
N TYR A 88 -10.40 33.78 10.68
CA TYR A 88 -11.23 32.81 9.95
C TYR A 88 -12.13 33.45 8.88
N SER A 89 -11.73 34.59 8.31
CA SER A 89 -12.52 35.33 7.31
C SER A 89 -12.71 34.56 5.99
N TYR A 90 -12.04 33.42 5.81
CA TYR A 90 -12.08 32.61 4.59
C TYR A 90 -12.73 31.23 4.79
N LEU A 91 -13.18 30.90 6.00
CA LEU A 91 -13.93 29.66 6.21
C LEU A 91 -15.42 29.96 6.07
N PRO A 92 -16.15 29.30 5.15
CA PRO A 92 -17.62 29.38 5.17
C PRO A 92 -18.08 28.91 6.53
N ASN A 93 -19.10 29.57 7.09
CA ASN A 93 -19.66 29.31 8.42
C ASN A 93 -19.88 27.80 8.62
N LEU A 94 -18.88 27.13 9.19
CA LEU A 94 -18.98 25.76 9.65
C LEU A 94 -19.74 25.88 10.96
N GLU A 95 -21.07 25.88 10.86
CA GLU A 95 -21.95 25.65 11.99
C GLU A 95 -21.59 24.26 12.52
N MET A 96 -20.71 24.24 13.52
CA MET A 96 -20.32 23.03 14.22
C MET A 96 -21.62 22.40 14.73
N PRO A 97 -21.95 21.14 14.36
CA PRO A 97 -23.15 20.51 14.87
C PRO A 97 -23.11 20.53 16.40
N SER A 98 -24.23 20.90 17.03
CA SER A 98 -24.38 21.16 18.48
C SER A 98 -23.94 19.99 19.38
N LEU A 99 -23.67 18.82 18.81
CA LEU A 99 -23.03 17.69 19.47
C LEU A 99 -21.60 17.99 19.95
N LEU A 100 -20.91 18.98 19.38
CA LEU A 100 -19.56 19.38 19.78
C LEU A 100 -19.55 20.58 20.74
N SER A 101 -20.62 21.39 20.77
CA SER A 101 -20.71 22.55 21.67
C SER A 101 -20.93 22.15 23.13
N ASP A 102 -21.56 21.00 23.38
CA ASP A 102 -21.78 20.46 24.73
C ASP A 102 -20.65 19.55 25.23
N VAL A 103 -19.63 19.28 24.39
CA VAL A 103 -18.45 18.52 24.81
C VAL A 103 -17.48 19.45 25.54
N SER A 104 -17.92 19.95 26.69
CA SER A 104 -17.01 20.43 27.73
C SER A 104 -16.42 19.20 28.42
N LEU A 105 -15.55 18.49 27.67
CA LEU A 105 -14.78 17.35 28.17
C LEU A 105 -13.82 17.89 29.25
N SER A 106 -14.29 17.92 30.50
CA SER A 106 -13.45 18.14 31.67
C SER A 106 -12.60 16.88 31.87
N VAL A 107 -11.61 16.71 31.00
CA VAL A 107 -10.75 15.54 31.00
C VAL A 107 -9.73 15.71 32.11
N SER A 108 -9.74 14.80 33.08
CA SER A 108 -8.69 14.73 34.09
C SER A 108 -7.33 14.50 33.41
N THR A 109 -6.28 15.16 33.92
CA THR A 109 -4.90 15.01 33.43
C THR A 109 -4.47 13.55 33.41
N THR A 110 -4.86 12.75 34.41
CA THR A 110 -4.58 11.31 34.49
C THR A 110 -5.15 10.53 33.30
N THR A 111 -6.35 10.89 32.84
CA THR A 111 -6.98 10.25 31.69
C THR A 111 -6.17 10.53 30.42
N ILE A 112 -5.67 11.76 30.26
CA ILE A 112 -4.87 12.12 29.09
C ILE A 112 -3.52 11.40 29.10
N TYR A 113 -2.83 11.36 30.24
CA TYR A 113 -1.59 10.58 30.37
C TYR A 113 -1.81 9.09 30.05
N SER A 114 -2.95 8.53 30.45
CA SER A 114 -3.32 7.15 30.14
C SER A 114 -3.52 6.93 28.63
N PHE A 115 -4.20 7.86 27.94
CA PHE A 115 -4.39 7.79 26.49
C PHE A 115 -3.07 7.93 25.71
N VAL A 116 -2.18 8.83 26.14
CA VAL A 116 -0.85 8.98 25.54
C VAL A 116 -0.03 7.71 25.73
N PHE A 117 -0.03 7.14 26.93
CA PHE A 117 0.63 5.87 27.23
C PHE A 117 0.08 4.72 26.38
N LEU A 118 -1.25 4.61 26.26
CA LEU A 118 -1.90 3.61 25.41
C LEU A 118 -1.53 3.79 23.94
N ALA A 119 -1.50 5.02 23.43
CA ALA A 119 -1.09 5.30 22.05
C ALA A 119 0.35 4.83 21.78
N ILE A 120 1.27 5.07 22.71
CA ILE A 120 2.66 4.58 22.62
C ILE A 120 2.68 3.04 22.59
N LEU A 121 1.94 2.38 23.47
CA LEU A 121 1.86 0.91 23.49
C LEU A 121 1.35 0.34 22.17
N VAL A 122 0.31 0.94 21.58
CA VAL A 122 -0.24 0.52 20.28
C VAL A 122 0.82 0.66 19.18
N LEU A 123 1.59 1.76 19.17
CA LEU A 123 2.68 1.93 18.19
C LEU A 123 3.75 0.84 18.32
N VAL A 124 4.12 0.46 19.55
CA VAL A 124 5.07 -0.63 19.81
C VAL A 124 4.51 -1.96 19.33
N GLN A 125 3.24 -2.26 19.62
CA GLN A 125 2.57 -3.48 19.17
C GLN A 125 2.51 -3.57 17.65
N VAL A 126 2.18 -2.47 16.96
CA VAL A 126 2.17 -2.41 15.49
C VAL A 126 3.57 -2.65 14.93
N HIS A 127 4.61 -2.09 15.53
CA HIS A 127 5.99 -2.33 15.12
C HIS A 127 6.39 -3.81 15.26
N PHE A 128 6.04 -4.42 16.39
CA PHE A 128 6.32 -5.83 16.66
C PHE A 128 5.58 -6.76 15.68
N LEU A 129 4.27 -6.53 15.48
CA LEU A 129 3.46 -7.29 14.51
C LEU A 129 4.02 -7.14 13.10
N LYS A 130 4.38 -5.93 12.69
CA LYS A 130 4.96 -5.69 11.37
C LYS A 130 6.24 -6.49 11.17
N GLY A 131 7.12 -6.55 12.17
CA GLY A 131 8.33 -7.37 12.13
C GLY A 131 8.02 -8.86 11.98
N HIS A 132 7.04 -9.38 12.73
CA HIS A 132 6.64 -10.79 12.65
C HIS A 132 6.06 -11.17 11.27
N PHE A 133 5.19 -10.34 10.70
CA PHE A 133 4.55 -10.63 9.41
C PHE A 133 5.47 -10.36 8.20
N THR A 134 6.42 -9.42 8.32
CA THR A 134 7.38 -9.14 7.23
C THR A 134 8.48 -10.20 7.15
N ASN A 135 8.88 -10.81 8.28
CA ASN A 135 9.90 -11.85 8.31
C ASN A 135 9.37 -13.26 7.98
N LYS A 136 8.03 -13.42 7.86
CA LYS A 136 7.37 -14.70 7.54
C LYS A 136 6.76 -14.74 6.13
N LEU A 137 7.00 -13.71 5.30
CA LEU A 137 6.63 -13.64 3.89
C LEU A 137 7.90 -13.61 3.04
#